data_AF-A0A2P2MTU9-F1
#
_entry.id   AF-A0A2P2MTU9-F1
#
_cell.length_a   1.000
_cell.length_b   1.000
_cell.length_c   1.000
_cell.angle_alpha   90.00
_cell.angle_beta   90.00
_cell.angle_gamma   90.00
#
_symmetry.space_group_name_H-M   'P 1'
#
loop_
_entity.id
_entity.type
_entity.pdbx_description
1 polymer ?
#
loop_
_entity_poly.entity_id
_entity_poly.type
_entity_poly.pdbx_seq_one_letter_code
_entity_poly.pdbx_strand_id
1 'polypeptide(L)' 'MNKDLKGLRCVVSGSGKIAMHVLEKLNAYGAIPITVSGTFGSLVNVSE' A
#
# COMPACT_ATOMS: atom_id res chain seq x y z
N MET A 1 -14.51 5.68 -14.80
CA MET A 1 -13.09 5.45 -14.48
C MET A 1 -12.97 3.99 -14.03
N ASN A 2 -12.62 3.06 -14.93
CA ASN A 2 -12.44 1.64 -14.60
C ASN A 2 -10.96 1.31 -14.76
N LYS A 3 -10.17 1.58 -13.72
CA LYS A 3 -8.78 1.10 -13.66
C LYS A 3 -8.77 -0.08 -12.71
N ASP A 4 -8.43 -1.25 -13.26
CA ASP A 4 -8.16 -2.44 -12.46
C ASP A 4 -6.95 -2.15 -11.53
N LEU A 5 -7.03 -2.58 -10.28
CA LEU A 5 -5.98 -2.33 -9.28
C LEU A 5 -4.83 -3.35 -9.37
N LYS A 6 -5.04 -4.44 -10.10
CA LYS A 6 -4.08 -5.53 -10.21
C LYS A 6 -2.76 -5.05 -10.84
N GLY A 7 -1.66 -5.33 -10.16
CA GLY A 7 -0.29 -5.00 -10.59
C GLY A 7 0.10 -3.54 -10.42
N LEU A 8 -0.80 -2.67 -9.92
CA LEU A 8 -0.46 -1.28 -9.67
C LEU A 8 0.38 -1.14 -8.40
N ARG A 9 1.44 -0.34 -8.48
CA ARG A 9 2.25 0.00 -7.30
C ARG A 9 1.58 1.12 -6.52
N CYS A 10 1.30 0.88 -5.25
CA CYS A 10 0.55 1.81 -4.40
C CYS A 10 1.42 2.31 -3.24
N VAL A 11 1.43 3.62 -3.05
CA VAL A 11 2.03 4.26 -1.87
C VAL A 11 0.92 4.46 -0.85
N VAL A 12 1.08 3.90 0.35
CA VAL A 12 0.15 4.14 1.46
C VAL A 12 0.84 5.00 2.50
N SER A 13 0.25 6.16 2.78
CA SER A 13 0.71 7.02 3.88
C SER A 13 -0.04 6.65 5.16
N GLY A 14 0.67 6.55 6.28
CA GLY A 14 0.13 6.06 7.54
C GLY A 14 0.49 4.60 7.84
N SER A 15 0.62 4.30 9.13
CA SER A 15 0.85 2.95 9.67
C SER A 15 -0.17 2.56 10.75
N GLY A 16 -1.21 3.39 10.91
CA GLY A 16 -2.31 3.13 11.84
C GLY A 16 -3.30 2.09 11.33
N LYS A 17 -4.31 1.78 12.15
CA LYS A 17 -5.34 0.76 11.88
C LYS A 17 -5.97 0.88 10.48
N ILE A 18 -6.26 2.10 10.03
CA ILE A 18 -6.87 2.35 8.73
C ILE A 18 -5.89 2.01 7.60
N ALA A 19 -4.64 2.47 7.70
CA ALA A 19 -3.63 2.23 6.66
C ALA A 19 -3.33 0.74 6.49
N MET A 20 -3.27 -0.01 7.60
CA MET A 20 -3.07 -1.46 7.55
C MET A 20 -4.25 -2.18 6.89
N HIS A 21 -5.48 -1.76 7.20
CA HIS A 21 -6.66 -2.34 6.54
C HIS A 21 -6.71 -2.04 5.04
N VAL A 22 -6.28 -0.83 4.63
CA VAL A 22 -6.15 -0.47 3.22
C VAL A 22 -5.08 -1.33 2.54
N LEU A 23 -3.95 -1.59 3.19
CA LEU A 23 -2.89 -2.46 2.69
C LEU A 23 -3.42 -3.88 2.40
N GLU A 24 -4.16 -4.46 3.35
CA GLU A 24 -4.77 -5.78 3.21
C GLU A 24 -5.73 -5.85 2.02
N LYS A 25 -6.56 -4.82 1.84
CA LYS A 25 -7.50 -4.74 0.72
C LYS A 25 -6.79 -4.55 -0.61
N LEU A 26 -5.82 -3.64 -0.69
CA LEU A 26 -5.04 -3.42 -1.91
C LEU A 26 -4.36 -4.72 -2.36
N ASN A 27 -3.75 -5.45 -1.43
CA ASN A 27 -3.15 -6.75 -1.72
C ASN A 27 -4.21 -7.77 -2.20
N ALA A 28 -5.38 -7.81 -1.57
CA ALA A 28 -6.48 -8.68 -2.01
C ALA A 28 -7.03 -8.33 -3.41
N TYR A 29 -6.97 -7.05 -3.80
CA TYR A 29 -7.29 -6.60 -5.16
C TYR A 29 -6.12 -6.78 -6.16
N GLY A 30 -5.00 -7.37 -5.73
CA GLY A 30 -3.83 -7.64 -6.56
C GLY A 30 -2.94 -6.43 -6.80
N ALA A 31 -3.14 -5.32 -6.09
CA ALA A 31 -2.21 -4.20 -6.10
C ALA A 31 -0.96 -4.52 -5.26
N ILE A 32 0.12 -3.80 -5.54
CA ILE A 32 1.43 -3.98 -4.93
C ILE A 32 1.72 -2.76 -4.05
N PRO A 33 1.36 -2.78 -2.76
CA PRO A 33 1.73 -1.71 -1.84
C PRO A 33 3.25 -1.69 -1.64
N ILE A 34 3.89 -0.55 -1.93
CA ILE A 34 5.35 -0.39 -1.88
C ILE A 34 5.83 0.44 -0.68
N THR A 35 4.90 1.06 0.07
CA THR A 35 5.26 1.94 1.20
C THR A 35 4.18 1.98 2.26
N VAL A 36 4.62 2.12 3.51
CA VAL A 36 3.84 2.59 4.67
C VAL A 36 4.64 3.65 5.41
N SER A 37 3.99 4.70 5.92
CA SER A 37 4.67 5.80 6.64
C SER A 37 4.09 6.03 8.04
N GLY A 38 4.95 6.28 9.02
CA GLY A 38 4.57 6.66 10.38
C GLY A 38 5.21 7.98 10.81
N THR A 39 4.96 8.39 12.04
CA THR A 39 5.52 9.63 12.62
C THR A 39 7.05 9.68 12.62
N PHE A 40 7.71 8.52 12.63
CA PHE A 40 9.17 8.39 12.68
C PHE A 40 9.81 8.04 11.33
N GLY A 41 9.05 8.05 10.23
CA GLY A 41 9.57 7.79 8.89
C GLY A 41 8.75 6.75 8.11
N SER A 42 9.26 6.38 6.94
CA SER A 42 8.57 5.50 5.99
C SER A 42 9.36 4.22 5.75
N LEU A 43 8.65 3.09 5.70
CA LEU A 43 9.20 1.81 5.27
C LEU A 43 8.86 1.63 3.79
N VAL A 44 9.91 1.54 2.96
CA VAL A 44 9.81 1.27 1.53
C VAL A 44 10.12 -0.20 1.30
N ASN A 45 9.22 -0.91 0.61
CA ASN A 45 9.51 -2.26 0.12
C ASN A 45 9.89 -2.17 -1.35
N VAL A 46 11.15 -2.51 -1.65
CA VAL A 46 11.70 -2.53 -3.00
C VAL A 46 11.88 -3.99 -3.39
N SER A 47 10.78 -4.65 -3.76
CA SER A 47 10.86 -5.97 -4.38
C SER A 47 11.32 -5.77 -5.83
N GLU A 48 12.46 -6.37 -6.20
CA GLU A 48 13.02 -6.36 -7.55
C GLU A 48 12.08 -6.99 -8.59
#